data_AF-A0A1E4HKS6-F1
#
_entry.id   AF-A0A1E4HKS6-F1
#
_cell.length_a   1.000
_cell.length_b   1.000
_cell.length_c   1.000
_cell.angle_alpha   90.00
_cell.angle_beta   90.00
_cell.angle_gamma   90.00
#
_symmetry.space_group_name_H-M   'P 1'
#
loop_
_entity.id
_entity.type
_entity.pdbx_description
1 polymer ?
#
loop_
_entity_poly.entity_id
_entity_poly.type
_entity_poly.pdbx_seq_one_letter_code
_entity_poly.pdbx_strand_id
1 'polypeptide(L)' 'MTLTGESVEVMADPGRLAQAVTNLLGNAILYNHARGTVTLETVREEGLGILRVIDSGPGIPEADWPHLFDRFYRVDKARS' A
#
# COMPACT_ATOMS: atom_id res chain seq x y z
N MET A 1 -9.05 8.11 6.50
CA MET A 1 -7.75 7.43 6.75
C MET A 1 -7.61 7.21 8.23
N THR A 2 -7.14 6.03 8.64
CA THR A 2 -6.95 5.65 10.04
C THR A 2 -5.51 5.18 10.24
N LEU A 3 -4.90 5.50 11.39
CA LEU A 3 -3.61 4.97 11.81
C LEU A 3 -3.82 4.06 13.01
N THR A 4 -3.25 2.86 12.97
CA THR A 4 -3.34 1.85 14.03
C THR A 4 -1.98 1.20 14.28
N GLY A 5 -1.87 0.46 15.39
CA GLY A 5 -0.67 -0.31 15.71
C GLY A 5 0.22 0.36 16.76
N GLU A 6 1.46 -0.13 16.84
CA GLU A 6 2.45 0.29 17.84
C GLU A 6 3.67 0.97 17.18
N SER A 7 4.46 1.69 17.97
CA SER A 7 5.71 2.27 17.48
C SER A 7 6.73 1.16 17.22
N VAL A 8 7.28 1.13 16.00
CA VAL A 8 8.26 0.13 15.58
C VAL A 8 9.52 0.82 15.09
N GLU A 9 10.66 0.46 15.66
CA GLU A 9 11.97 0.90 15.21
C GLU A 9 12.61 -0.14 14.28
N VAL A 10 13.12 0.33 13.14
CA VAL A 10 13.80 -0.50 12.14
C VAL A 10 15.05 0.20 11.61
N MET A 11 16.02 -0.59 11.15
CA MET A 11 17.18 -0.07 10.42
C MET A 11 16.82 0.09 8.94
N ALA A 12 16.72 1.33 8.47
CA ALA A 12 16.38 1.65 7.08
C ALA A 12 16.96 3.00 6.65
N ASP A 13 16.97 3.27 5.34
CA ASP A 13 17.16 4.63 4.81
C ASP A 13 15.85 5.42 5.01
N PRO A 14 15.86 6.52 5.79
CA PRO A 14 14.63 7.25 6.10
C PRO A 14 13.94 7.83 4.86
N GLY A 15 14.71 8.29 3.88
CA GLY A 15 14.17 8.90 2.66
C GLY A 15 13.50 7.86 1.76
N ARG A 16 14.12 6.69 1.58
CA ARG A 16 13.55 5.59 0.80
C ARG A 16 12.32 4.98 1.47
N LEU A 17 12.33 4.86 2.80
CA LEU A 17 11.17 4.38 3.55
C LEU A 17 9.99 5.37 3.41
N ALA A 18 10.23 6.66 3.59
CA ALA A 18 9.21 7.69 3.38
C ALA A 18 8.66 7.63 1.95
N GLN A 19 9.52 7.54 0.94
CA GLN A 19 9.11 7.43 -0.47
C GLN A 19 8.24 6.20 -0.73
N ALA A 20 8.62 5.03 -0.21
CA ALA A 20 7.86 3.79 -0.37
C ALA A 20 6.47 3.91 0.27
N VAL A 21 6.39 4.44 1.49
CA VAL A 21 5.12 4.65 2.21
C VAL A 21 4.23 5.66 1.46
N THR A 22 4.80 6.78 1.00
CA THR A 22 4.05 7.77 0.20
C THR A 22 3.53 7.17 -1.11
N ASN A 23 4.30 6.33 -1.78
CA ASN A 23 3.85 5.66 -3.01
C ASN A 23 2.67 4.73 -2.76
N LEU A 24 2.75 3.89 -1.71
CA LEU A 24 1.68 2.97 -1.36
C LEU A 24 0.40 3.71 -0.92
N LEU A 25 0.53 4.72 -0.06
CA LEU A 25 -0.60 5.56 0.36
C LEU A 25 -1.21 6.32 -0.82
N GLY A 26 -0.38 6.84 -1.73
CA GLY A 26 -0.82 7.50 -2.95
C GLY A 26 -1.67 6.58 -3.81
N ASN A 27 -1.24 5.33 -4.01
CA ASN A 27 -2.00 4.32 -4.74
C ASN A 27 -3.33 3.99 -4.03
N ALA A 28 -3.28 3.73 -2.73
CA ALA A 28 -4.44 3.40 -1.89
C ALA A 28 -5.52 4.50 -1.89
N ILE A 29 -5.13 5.77 -2.02
CA ILE A 29 -6.05 6.90 -2.13
C ILE A 29 -6.56 7.07 -3.56
N LEU A 30 -5.65 7.06 -4.55
CA LEU A 30 -5.96 7.36 -5.94
C LEU A 30 -6.87 6.29 -6.59
N TYR A 31 -6.64 5.03 -6.27
CA TYR A 31 -7.36 3.89 -6.87
C TYR A 31 -8.53 3.40 -6.02
N ASN A 32 -8.83 4.06 -4.90
CA ASN A 32 -9.97 3.72 -4.05
C ASN A 32 -11.31 4.06 -4.72
N HIS A 33 -12.39 3.56 -4.13
CA HIS A 33 -13.74 3.98 -4.47
C HIS A 33 -14.18 5.20 -3.65
N ALA A 34 -15.24 5.88 -4.09
CA ALA A 34 -15.77 7.04 -3.37
C ALA A 34 -16.24 6.64 -1.96
N ARG A 35 -15.77 7.36 -0.93
CA ARG A 35 -15.99 7.05 0.49
C ARG A 35 -15.29 5.77 0.99
N GLY A 36 -14.34 5.23 0.24
CA GLY A 36 -13.49 4.15 0.70
C GLY A 36 -12.59 4.55 1.87
N THR A 37 -12.08 3.55 2.56
CA THR A 37 -11.17 3.70 3.69
C THR A 37 -9.75 3.33 3.29
N VAL A 38 -8.80 3.92 4.02
CA VAL A 38 -7.38 3.58 3.98
C VAL A 38 -6.91 3.50 5.43
N THR A 39 -6.28 2.39 5.79
CA THR A 39 -5.70 2.12 7.10
C THR A 39 -4.20 1.93 6.95
N LEU A 40 -3.43 2.66 7.75
CA LEU A 40 -2.00 2.46 7.92
C LEU A 40 -1.77 1.79 9.27
N GLU A 41 -1.21 0.59 9.25
CA GLU A 41 -0.98 -0.21 10.44
C GLU A 41 0.50 -0.57 10.59
N THR A 42 1.03 -0.48 11.81
CA THR A 42 2.36 -0.98 12.16
C THR A 42 2.27 -2.08 13.20
N VAL A 43 2.92 -3.21 12.94
CA VAL A 43 2.96 -4.36 13.87
C VAL A 43 4.38 -4.90 13.95
N ARG A 44 4.79 -5.37 15.13
CA ARG A 44 5.99 -6.20 15.28
C ARG A 44 5.60 -7.68 15.22
N GLU A 45 6.04 -8.39 14.18
CA GLU A 45 5.80 -9.83 14.02
C GLU A 45 7.11 -10.54 13.70
N GLU A 46 7.40 -11.66 14.38
CA GLU A 46 8.57 -12.52 14.11
C GLU A 46 9.92 -11.77 14.08
N GLY A 47 10.06 -10.72 14.90
CA GLY A 47 11.28 -9.90 14.95
C GLY A 47 11.40 -8.89 13.80
N LEU A 48 10.39 -8.78 12.93
CA LEU A 48 10.30 -7.82 11.84
C LEU A 48 9.33 -6.70 12.19
N GLY A 49 9.63 -5.50 11.68
CA GLY A 49 8.68 -4.40 11.63
C GLY A 49 7.85 -4.49 10.35
N ILE A 50 6.54 -4.68 10.49
CA ILE A 50 5.61 -4.76 9.37
C ILE A 50 4.80 -3.47 9.31
N LEU A 51 4.82 -2.82 8.16
CA LEU A 51 3.94 -1.71 7.82
C LEU A 51 2.95 -2.19 6.77
N ARG A 52 1.66 -2.08 7.07
CA ARG A 52 0.56 -2.45 6.16
C ARG A 52 -0.17 -1.19 5.72
N VAL A 53 -0.37 -1.06 4.41
CA VAL A 53 -1.30 -0.10 3.81
C VAL A 53 -2.48 -0.88 3.28
N ILE A 54 -3.64 -0.71 3.90
CA ILE A 54 -4.85 -1.47 3.60
C ILE A 54 -5.90 -0.49 3.09
N ASP A 55 -6.40 -0.70 1.88
CA ASP A 55 -7.50 0.07 1.32
C ASP A 55 -8.72 -0.81 1.03
N SER A 56 -9.90 -0.17 0.98
CA SER A 56 -11.15 -0.83 0.63
C SER A 56 -11.48 -0.77 -0.87
N GLY A 57 -10.50 -0.42 -1.72
CA GLY A 57 -10.71 -0.23 -3.15
C GLY A 57 -11.21 -1.49 -3.87
N PRO A 58 -11.43 -1.40 -5.19
CA PRO A 58 -11.91 -2.53 -6.00
C PRO A 58 -10.92 -3.70 -6.08
N GLY A 59 -9.73 -3.57 -5.50
CA GLY A 59 -8.66 -4.55 -5.59
C GLY A 59 -7.97 -4.54 -6.94
N ILE A 60 -7.12 -5.55 -7.14
CA ILE A 60 -6.31 -5.75 -8.35
C ILE A 60 -6.65 -7.15 -8.86
N PRO A 61 -7.03 -7.33 -10.14
CA PRO A 61 -7.26 -8.65 -10.69
C PRO A 61 -6.01 -9.53 -10.59
N GLU A 62 -6.17 -10.82 -10.28
CA GLU A 62 -5.04 -11.74 -10.03
C GLU A 62 -4.07 -11.84 -11.22
N ALA A 63 -4.59 -11.74 -12.45
CA ALA A 63 -3.78 -11.75 -13.66
C ALA A 63 -2.78 -10.58 -13.74
N ASP A 64 -3.06 -9.47 -13.06
CA ASP A 64 -2.20 -8.29 -13.03
C ASP A 64 -1.11 -8.36 -11.94
N TRP A 65 -1.25 -9.25 -10.95
CA TRP A 65 -0.34 -9.30 -9.78
C TRP A 65 1.15 -9.47 -10.16
N PRO A 66 1.52 -10.33 -11.12
CA PRO A 66 2.92 -10.47 -11.53
C PRO A 66 3.52 -9.20 -12.17
N HIS A 67 2.67 -8.32 -12.70
CA HIS A 67 3.04 -7.16 -13.50
C HIS A 67 3.03 -5.84 -12.72
N LEU A 68 2.59 -5.83 -11.45
CA LEU A 68 2.42 -4.61 -10.66
C LEU A 68 3.70 -3.78 -10.49
N PHE A 69 4.86 -4.42 -10.57
CA PHE A 69 6.17 -3.77 -10.45
C PHE A 69 6.86 -3.56 -11.80
N ASP A 70 6.21 -3.94 -12.90
CA ASP A 70 6.71 -3.66 -14.25
C ASP A 70 6.64 -2.16 -14.53
N ARG A 71 7.70 -1.62 -15.12
CA ARG A 71 7.75 -0.20 -15.48
C ARG A 71 6.64 0.13 -16.48
N PHE A 72 5.93 1.22 -16.22
CA PHE A 72 4.82 1.73 -17.03
C PHE A 72 3.57 0.84 -17.08
N TYR A 73 3.52 -0.27 -16.33
CA TYR A 73 2.32 -1.09 -16.24
C TYR A 73 1.21 -0.35 -15.47
N ARG A 74 -0.02 -0.44 -15.97
CA ARG A 74 -1.23 0.03 -15.30
C ARG A 74 -2.35 -0.95 -15.61
N VAL A 75 -3.14 -1.30 -14.60
CA VAL A 75 -4.33 -2.13 -14.78
C VAL A 75 -5.30 -1.35 -15.68
N ASP A 76 -5.54 -1.85 -16.89
CA ASP A 76 -6.45 -1.22 -17.84
C ASP A 76 -7.89 -1.37 -17.34
N LYS A 77 -8.52 -0.25 -16.95
CA LYS A 77 -9.93 -0.20 -16.53
C LYS A 77 -10.93 -0.41 -17.69
N ALA A 78 -10.48 -0.80 -18.88
CA ALA A 78 -11.28 -0.79 -20.11
C ALA A 78 -12.05 -2.09 -20.42
N ARG A 79 -12.19 -3.02 -19.47
CA ARG A 79 -13.07 -4.19 -19.63
C ARG A 79 -14.04 -4.27 -18.46
N SER A 80 -15.14 -3.53 -18.59
CA SER A 80 -16.40 -3.71 -17.82
C SER A 80 -17.47 -4.21 -18.77
#